data_AF-A0A5J4UQ92-F1
#
_entry.id   AF-A0A5J4UQ92-F1
#
_cell.length_a   1.000
_cell.length_b   1.000
_cell.length_c   1.000
_cell.angle_alpha   90.00
_cell.angle_beta   90.00
_cell.angle_gamma   90.00
#
_symmetry.space_group_name_H-M   'P 1'
#
loop_
_entity.id
_entity.type
_entity.pdbx_description
1 polymer ?
#
loop_
_entity_poly.entity_id
_entity_poly.type
_entity_poly.pdbx_seq_one_letter_code
_entity_poly.pdbx_strand_id
1 'polypeptide(L)'
;MSDVLRSTCSLMEDGSCQLQTYLDKGPEHKTTITFRPLADIDLCPIIWIKAWINFQGAKLDKKHLWFLRSMHRIAKDEELSKVIHMIMDNAGIPKGYTVTSIRKASVTKAAAQGASNTDINRFSRHSEGSNTVLIYYDTNLNDNIRTRLASLNEKSLNKGKGSQCSDC
;
A
#
# COMPACT_ATOMS: atom_id res chain seq x y z
N MET A 1 7.36 15.94 -5.39
CA MET A 1 6.37 15.41 -4.43
C MET A 1 4.99 15.64 -5.02
N SER A 2 4.04 14.75 -4.76
CA SER A 2 2.68 14.84 -5.30
C SER A 2 1.72 14.81 -4.13
N ASP A 3 1.05 15.92 -3.90
CA ASP A 3 0.23 16.16 -2.72
C ASP A 3 -1.10 15.42 -2.90
N VAL A 4 -1.37 14.46 -1.99
CA VAL A 4 -2.64 13.73 -1.99
C VAL A 4 -3.63 14.55 -1.16
N LEU A 5 -4.32 15.47 -1.82
CA LEU A 5 -5.08 16.51 -1.12
C LEU A 5 -6.34 15.99 -0.41
N ARG A 6 -6.97 14.91 -0.92
CA ARG A 6 -8.17 14.30 -0.33
C ARG A 6 -8.21 12.81 -0.64
N SER A 7 -8.51 12.00 0.37
CA SER A 7 -8.80 10.58 0.17
C SER A 7 -9.99 10.17 1.02
N THR A 8 -10.90 9.40 0.42
CA THR A 8 -12.11 8.88 1.05
C THR A 8 -12.10 7.36 0.95
N CYS A 9 -12.46 6.62 2.01
CA CYS A 9 -12.75 5.18 1.89
C CYS A 9 -14.25 4.95 2.08
N SER A 10 -14.81 4.12 1.20
CA SER A 10 -16.17 3.60 1.31
C SER A 10 -16.12 2.09 1.45
N LEU A 11 -16.81 1.55 2.46
CA LEU A 11 -17.04 0.11 2.59
C LEU A 11 -18.21 -0.29 1.70
N MET A 12 -18.04 -1.35 0.93
CA MET A 12 -19.03 -1.87 -0.02
C MET A 12 -19.77 -3.08 0.56
N GLU A 13 -20.94 -3.40 0.00
CA GLU A 13 -21.77 -4.53 0.44
C GLU A 13 -21.09 -5.89 0.25
N ASP A 14 -20.26 -6.03 -0.79
CA ASP A 14 -19.45 -7.22 -1.07
C ASP A 14 -18.25 -7.40 -0.11
N GLY A 15 -18.12 -6.51 0.88
CA GLY A 15 -17.04 -6.52 1.86
C GLY A 15 -15.75 -5.83 1.40
N SER A 16 -15.67 -5.31 0.17
CA SER A 16 -14.51 -4.53 -0.32
C SER A 16 -14.47 -3.10 0.27
N CYS A 17 -13.30 -2.45 0.28
CA CYS A 17 -13.18 -0.99 0.51
C CYS A 17 -12.71 -0.32 -0.77
N GLN A 18 -13.36 0.78 -1.14
CA GLN A 18 -12.92 1.69 -2.20
C GLN A 18 -12.30 2.94 -1.60
N LEU A 19 -10.99 3.09 -1.76
CA LEU A 19 -10.21 4.29 -1.50
C LEU A 19 -10.19 5.18 -2.74
N GLN A 20 -10.89 6.31 -2.70
CA GLN A 20 -10.84 7.32 -3.74
C GLN A 20 -9.81 8.37 -3.38
N THR A 21 -8.93 8.74 -4.30
CA THR A 21 -7.92 9.76 -4.07
C THR A 21 -7.76 10.68 -5.27
N TYR A 22 -7.49 11.95 -5.01
CA TYR A 22 -7.24 12.96 -6.04
C TYR A 22 -5.75 13.06 -6.33
N LEU A 23 -5.39 13.16 -7.61
CA LEU A 23 -4.01 13.38 -8.06
C LEU A 23 -3.86 14.82 -8.53
N ASP A 24 -2.85 15.52 -8.03
CA ASP A 24 -2.64 16.96 -8.28
C ASP A 24 -1.85 17.26 -9.57
N LYS A 25 -1.38 16.23 -10.30
CA LYS A 25 -0.61 16.41 -11.54
C LYS A 25 -1.46 16.12 -12.77
N GLY A 26 -2.13 17.15 -13.30
CA GLY A 26 -2.94 17.10 -14.52
C GLY A 26 -4.40 17.49 -14.29
N PRO A 27 -5.28 17.35 -15.30
CA PRO A 27 -6.72 17.53 -15.06
C PRO A 27 -7.14 16.66 -13.88
N GLU A 28 -7.89 17.23 -12.91
CA GLU A 28 -8.30 16.57 -11.66
C GLU A 28 -8.80 15.14 -11.95
N HIS A 29 -7.93 14.15 -11.74
CA HIS A 29 -8.28 12.76 -11.98
C HIS A 29 -8.47 12.08 -10.65
N LYS A 30 -9.71 11.66 -10.42
CA LYS A 30 -10.09 10.86 -9.28
C LYS A 30 -9.74 9.41 -9.57
N THR A 31 -8.71 8.88 -8.91
CA THR A 31 -8.40 7.45 -8.98
C THR A 31 -9.10 6.71 -7.82
N THR A 32 -9.53 5.49 -8.10
CA THR A 32 -10.15 4.61 -7.10
C THR A 32 -9.34 3.34 -6.98
N ILE A 33 -8.90 3.06 -5.75
CA ILE A 33 -8.22 1.85 -5.34
C ILE A 33 -9.20 1.02 -4.51
N THR A 34 -9.47 -0.20 -4.91
CA THR A 34 -10.32 -1.20 -4.28
C THR A 34 -9.38 -2.18 -3.60
N PHE A 35 -9.66 -2.39 -2.34
CA PHE A 35 -9.14 -3.48 -1.55
C PHE A 35 -10.23 -4.53 -1.47
N ARG A 36 -9.90 -5.75 -1.89
CA ARG A 36 -10.75 -6.94 -1.70
C ARG A 36 -10.20 -7.78 -0.54
N PRO A 37 -11.06 -8.55 0.14
CA PRO A 37 -10.63 -9.38 1.26
C PRO A 37 -9.52 -10.34 0.82
N LEU A 38 -8.48 -10.47 1.66
CA LEU A 38 -7.46 -11.50 1.51
C LEU A 38 -7.79 -12.69 2.42
N ALA A 39 -7.36 -13.88 2.01
CA ALA A 39 -7.54 -15.12 2.80
C ALA A 39 -6.75 -15.07 4.11
N ASP A 40 -5.54 -14.50 4.07
CA ASP A 40 -4.75 -14.19 5.26
C ASP A 40 -5.31 -12.92 5.93
N ILE A 41 -5.87 -13.12 7.12
CA ILE A 41 -6.52 -12.09 7.95
C ILE A 41 -5.50 -11.08 8.46
N ASP A 42 -4.29 -11.51 8.83
CA ASP A 42 -3.25 -10.63 9.38
C ASP A 42 -2.74 -9.64 8.33
N LEU A 43 -2.70 -10.09 7.07
CA LEU A 43 -2.32 -9.28 5.92
C LEU A 43 -3.50 -8.56 5.24
N CYS A 44 -4.74 -8.80 5.67
CA CYS A 44 -5.94 -8.27 5.01
C CYS A 44 -6.12 -6.77 5.29
N PRO A 45 -5.92 -5.88 4.30
CA PRO A 45 -5.99 -4.43 4.52
C PRO A 45 -7.39 -3.97 4.94
N ILE A 46 -8.44 -4.71 4.57
CA ILE A 46 -9.83 -4.36 4.90
C ILE A 46 -10.07 -4.43 6.41
N ILE A 47 -9.47 -5.39 7.10
CA ILE A 47 -9.65 -5.54 8.55
C ILE A 47 -9.10 -4.32 9.27
N TRP A 48 -7.89 -3.91 8.91
CA TRP A 48 -7.22 -2.72 9.45
C TRP A 48 -7.96 -1.42 9.09
N ILE A 49 -8.46 -1.29 7.86
CA ILE A 49 -9.26 -0.13 7.42
C ILE A 49 -10.58 -0.05 8.20
N LYS A 50 -11.29 -1.17 8.38
CA LYS A 50 -12.53 -1.22 9.18
C LYS A 50 -12.27 -0.82 10.63
N ALA A 51 -11.22 -1.38 11.23
CA ALA A 51 -10.80 -1.03 12.60
C ALA A 51 -10.49 0.47 12.73
N TRP A 52 -9.77 1.04 11.76
CA TRP A 52 -9.46 2.48 11.71
C TRP A 52 -10.72 3.35 11.61
N ILE A 53 -11.65 3.03 10.70
CA ILE A 53 -12.91 3.77 10.52
C ILE A 53 -13.72 3.73 11.83
N ASN A 54 -13.82 2.57 12.47
CA ASN A 54 -14.53 2.42 13.74
C ASN A 54 -13.88 3.22 14.86
N PHE A 55 -12.54 3.23 14.94
CA PHE A 55 -11.78 4.02 15.92
C PHE A 55 -12.00 5.53 15.76
N GLN A 56 -12.04 6.01 14.52
CA GLN A 56 -12.30 7.42 14.18
C GLN A 56 -13.77 7.81 14.48
N GLY A 57 -14.69 6.87 14.34
CA GLY A 57 -16.12 7.04 14.62
C GLY A 57 -16.82 7.98 13.63
N ALA A 58 -17.99 8.50 14.01
CA ALA A 58 -18.83 9.36 13.16
C ALA A 58 -18.19 10.71 12.77
N LYS A 59 -17.02 11.04 13.32
CA LYS A 59 -16.27 12.28 13.05
C LYS A 59 -15.36 12.22 11.82
N LEU A 60 -15.26 11.06 11.16
CA LEU A 60 -14.80 11.00 9.78
C LEU A 60 -15.87 11.68 8.92
N ASP A 61 -15.84 13.02 8.83
CA ASP A 61 -16.36 13.66 7.63
C ASP A 61 -15.61 12.98 6.49
N LYS A 62 -16.35 12.29 5.62
CA LYS A 62 -15.87 11.23 4.70
C LYS A 62 -14.77 11.68 3.74
N LYS A 63 -14.28 12.91 3.86
CA LYS A 63 -13.38 13.65 3.00
C LYS A 63 -11.91 13.52 3.40
N HIS A 64 -11.58 13.19 4.66
CA HIS A 64 -10.21 13.30 5.18
C HIS A 64 -9.75 12.07 5.99
N LEU A 65 -9.28 11.02 5.31
CA LEU A 65 -8.69 9.83 5.96
C LEU A 65 -7.52 10.14 6.91
N TRP A 66 -6.85 11.27 6.70
CA TRP A 66 -5.67 11.72 7.44
C TRP A 66 -6.01 12.60 8.66
N PHE A 67 -7.26 12.58 9.14
CA PHE A 67 -7.67 13.40 10.27
C PHE A 67 -7.16 12.87 11.61
N LEU A 68 -6.40 13.70 12.34
CA LEU A 68 -5.91 13.40 13.68
C LEU A 68 -6.96 13.82 14.71
N ARG A 69 -7.69 12.84 15.25
CA ARG A 69 -8.78 13.07 16.22
C ARG A 69 -8.32 13.86 17.46
N SER A 70 -7.12 13.58 17.98
CA SER A 70 -6.58 14.25 19.17
C SER A 70 -6.23 15.72 18.94
N MET A 71 -5.78 16.05 17.73
CA MET A 71 -5.33 17.40 17.35
C MET A 71 -6.40 18.21 16.62
N HIS A 72 -7.53 17.59 16.30
CA HIS A 72 -8.65 18.17 15.56
C HIS A 72 -8.24 18.82 14.22
N ARG A 73 -7.30 18.21 13.50
CA ARG A 73 -6.80 18.69 12.20
C ARG A 73 -6.30 17.56 11.31
N ILE A 74 -6.06 17.86 10.04
CA ILE A 74 -5.40 16.95 9.10
C ILE A 74 -3.92 16.78 9.50
N ALA A 75 -3.41 15.55 9.42
CA ALA A 75 -2.00 15.24 9.60
C ALA A 75 -1.15 15.90 8.51
N LYS A 76 0.01 16.44 8.89
CA LYS A 76 1.00 16.92 7.91
C LYS A 76 1.80 15.75 7.35
N ASP A 77 2.34 15.92 6.15
CA ASP A 77 3.13 14.89 5.48
C ASP A 77 4.37 14.47 6.30
N GLU A 78 5.02 15.41 6.98
CA GLU A 78 6.17 15.11 7.83
C GLU A 78 5.79 14.26 9.04
N GLU A 79 4.58 14.44 9.57
CA GLU A 79 4.06 13.64 10.69
C GLU A 79 3.77 12.22 10.25
N LEU A 80 3.13 12.06 9.09
CA LEU A 80 2.88 10.74 8.49
C LEU A 80 4.20 10.02 8.17
N SER A 81 5.17 10.73 7.60
CA SER A 81 6.49 10.18 7.29
C SER A 81 7.21 9.69 8.55
N LYS A 82 7.23 10.49 9.63
CA LYS A 82 7.83 10.08 10.92
C LYS A 82 7.17 8.83 11.49
N VAL A 83 5.84 8.76 11.45
CA VAL A 83 5.10 7.59 11.95
C VAL A 83 5.42 6.35 11.12
N ILE A 84 5.50 6.45 9.78
CA ILE A 84 5.90 5.33 8.92
C ILE A 84 7.29 4.82 9.30
N HIS A 85 8.26 5.72 9.50
CA HIS A 85 9.61 5.32 9.92
C HIS A 85 9.63 4.65 11.30
N MET A 86 8.81 5.11 12.25
CA MET A 86 8.66 4.47 13.55
C MET A 86 8.05 3.06 13.44
N ILE A 87 7.06 2.88 12.57
CA ILE A 87 6.49 1.54 12.29
C ILE A 87 7.55 0.62 11.69
N MET A 88 8.35 1.12 10.73
CA MET A 88 9.44 0.36 10.13
C MET A 88 10.49 -0.07 11.17
N ASP A 89 10.89 0.84 12.07
CA ASP A 89 11.83 0.56 13.16
C ASP A 89 11.27 -0.50 14.13
N ASN A 90 10.01 -0.36 14.53
CA ASN A 90 9.31 -1.32 15.39
C ASN A 90 9.14 -2.71 14.74
N ALA A 91 9.05 -2.76 13.41
CA ALA A 91 9.04 -4.01 12.64
C ALA A 91 10.45 -4.60 12.45
N GLY A 92 11.49 -3.98 13.03
CA GLY A 92 12.88 -4.43 12.93
C GLY A 92 13.50 -4.17 11.56
N ILE A 93 12.93 -3.29 10.74
CA ILE A 93 13.48 -2.95 9.43
C ILE A 93 14.68 -2.01 9.64
N PRO A 94 15.88 -2.37 9.14
CA PRO A 94 17.06 -1.52 9.31
C PRO A 94 16.86 -0.10 8.74
N LYS A 95 17.38 0.91 9.44
CA LYS A 95 17.24 2.34 9.10
C LYS A 95 17.74 2.73 7.69
N GLY A 96 18.57 1.89 7.07
CA GLY A 96 19.02 2.08 5.69
C GLY A 96 17.95 1.81 4.63
N TYR A 97 16.84 1.15 5.00
CA TYR A 97 15.72 0.92 4.10
C TYR A 97 14.70 2.05 4.17
N THR A 98 14.20 2.44 3.00
CA THR A 98 13.15 3.44 2.82
C THR A 98 11.86 2.78 2.36
N VAL A 99 10.74 3.51 2.43
CA VAL A 99 9.47 3.09 1.81
C VAL A 99 9.68 2.74 0.32
N THR A 100 10.51 3.53 -0.37
CA THR A 100 10.85 3.30 -1.78
C THR A 100 11.61 1.99 -1.98
N SER A 101 12.57 1.65 -1.12
CA SER A 101 13.29 0.38 -1.23
C SER A 101 12.41 -0.82 -0.92
N ILE A 102 11.50 -0.70 0.07
CA ILE A 102 10.50 -1.75 0.37
C ILE A 102 9.60 -1.95 -0.86
N ARG A 103 9.07 -0.87 -1.42
CA ARG A 103 8.25 -0.92 -2.63
C ARG A 103 8.97 -1.59 -3.79
N LYS A 104 10.24 -1.24 -4.03
CA LYS A 104 11.07 -1.85 -5.07
C LYS A 104 11.24 -3.35 -4.84
N ALA A 105 11.53 -3.75 -3.60
CA ALA A 105 11.65 -5.17 -3.24
C ALA A 105 10.34 -5.93 -3.47
N SER A 106 9.19 -5.35 -3.11
CA SER A 106 7.87 -5.96 -3.37
C SER A 106 7.59 -6.14 -4.87
N VAL A 107 7.93 -5.15 -5.70
CA VAL A 107 7.79 -5.27 -7.17
C VAL A 107 8.69 -6.37 -7.73
N THR A 108 9.97 -6.39 -7.36
CA THR A 108 10.91 -7.45 -7.78
C THR A 108 10.42 -8.83 -7.35
N LYS A 109 9.86 -8.94 -6.14
CA LYS A 109 9.32 -10.21 -5.64
C LYS A 109 8.07 -10.65 -6.40
N ALA A 110 7.13 -9.75 -6.66
CA ALA A 110 5.95 -10.05 -7.46
C ALA A 110 6.34 -10.54 -8.87
N ALA A 111 7.33 -9.91 -9.50
CA ALA A 111 7.90 -10.35 -10.77
C ALA A 111 8.49 -11.76 -10.68
N ALA A 112 9.28 -12.04 -9.65
CA ALA A 112 9.85 -13.37 -9.41
C ALA A 112 8.78 -14.45 -9.14
N GLN A 113 7.59 -14.07 -8.66
CA GLN A 113 6.43 -14.93 -8.50
C GLN A 113 5.57 -15.05 -9.77
N GLY A 114 6.02 -14.49 -10.90
CA GLY A 114 5.32 -14.58 -12.18
C GLY A 114 4.16 -13.59 -12.36
N ALA A 115 4.17 -12.45 -11.65
CA ALA A 115 3.23 -11.37 -11.95
C ALA A 115 3.48 -10.82 -13.36
N SER A 116 2.41 -10.48 -14.08
CA SER A 116 2.53 -9.92 -15.42
C SER A 116 3.12 -8.50 -15.38
N ASN A 117 3.76 -8.07 -16.47
CA ASN A 117 4.21 -6.68 -16.60
C ASN A 117 3.05 -5.69 -16.47
N THR A 118 1.86 -6.06 -16.94
CA THR A 118 0.65 -5.25 -16.77
C THR A 118 0.30 -5.09 -15.28
N ASP A 119 0.28 -6.17 -14.50
CA ASP A 119 0.00 -6.08 -13.06
C ASP A 119 1.07 -5.26 -12.33
N ILE A 120 2.35 -5.48 -12.67
CA ILE A 120 3.47 -4.75 -12.07
C ILE A 120 3.36 -3.26 -12.35
N ASN A 121 3.06 -2.86 -13.59
CA ASN A 121 2.90 -1.46 -13.96
C ASN A 121 1.72 -0.82 -13.22
N ARG A 122 0.61 -1.55 -13.06
CA ARG A 122 -0.56 -1.12 -12.27
C ARG A 122 -0.23 -0.93 -10.79
N PHE A 123 0.40 -1.92 -10.16
CA PHE A 123 0.74 -1.91 -8.74
C PHE A 123 1.85 -0.89 -8.42
N SER A 124 2.90 -0.87 -9.23
CA SER A 124 4.03 0.03 -9.05
C SER A 124 3.68 1.47 -9.38
N ARG A 125 2.58 1.74 -10.11
CA ARG A 125 2.21 3.07 -10.61
C ARG A 125 3.44 3.85 -11.14
N HIS A 126 4.41 3.13 -11.69
CA HIS A 126 5.67 3.68 -12.12
C HIS A 126 5.57 3.84 -13.62
N SER A 127 5.19 5.02 -14.07
CA SER A 127 5.49 5.42 -15.44
C SER A 127 5.79 6.91 -15.50
N GLU A 128 6.97 7.23 -16.02
CA GLU A 128 7.22 8.50 -16.71
C GLU A 128 6.41 8.59 -18.02
N GLY A 129 5.74 7.50 -18.42
CA GLY A 129 4.82 7.47 -19.55
C GLY A 129 3.50 8.16 -19.23
N SER A 130 3.21 9.20 -20.04
CA SER A 130 1.93 9.86 -20.34
C SER A 130 0.72 9.53 -19.45
N ASN A 131 -0.03 10.55 -19.02
CA ASN A 131 -1.36 10.47 -18.38
C ASN A 131 -2.29 9.42 -19.01
N THR A 132 -2.13 9.11 -20.31
CA THR A 132 -2.80 8.02 -21.01
C THR A 132 -2.62 6.66 -20.33
N VAL A 133 -1.41 6.30 -19.88
CA VAL A 133 -1.15 5.01 -19.23
C VAL A 133 -1.84 4.94 -17.87
N LEU A 134 -1.84 6.05 -17.11
CA LEU A 134 -2.63 6.15 -15.90
C LEU A 134 -4.14 6.00 -16.21
N ILE A 135 -4.68 6.75 -17.17
CA ILE A 135 -6.13 6.71 -17.48
C ILE A 135 -6.60 5.33 -17.95
N TYR A 136 -5.82 4.61 -18.76
CA TYR A 136 -6.24 3.34 -19.35
C TYR A 136 -5.78 2.09 -18.58
N TYR A 137 -4.68 2.18 -17.82
CA TYR A 137 -4.18 1.04 -17.03
C TYR A 137 -4.50 1.13 -15.54
N ASP A 138 -4.93 2.28 -14.99
CA ASP A 138 -5.40 2.43 -13.61
C ASP A 138 -6.79 1.79 -13.41
N THR A 139 -6.91 0.53 -13.84
CA THR A 139 -8.01 -0.32 -13.47
C THR A 139 -7.73 -0.89 -12.09
N ASN A 140 -8.80 -1.03 -11.35
CA ASN A 140 -8.77 -1.31 -9.94
C ASN A 140 -8.60 -2.81 -9.60
N LEU A 141 -7.67 -3.44 -10.32
CA LEU A 141 -7.52 -4.90 -10.42
C LEU A 141 -6.10 -5.30 -10.02
N ASN A 142 -5.69 -4.93 -8.80
CA ASN A 142 -4.39 -5.27 -8.23
C ASN A 142 -4.43 -6.55 -7.38
N ASP A 143 -5.53 -7.31 -7.41
CA ASP A 143 -5.73 -8.46 -6.52
C ASP A 143 -4.73 -9.57 -6.79
N ASN A 144 -4.37 -9.81 -8.05
CA ASN A 144 -3.40 -10.85 -8.41
C ASN A 144 -2.05 -10.61 -7.72
N ILE A 145 -1.48 -9.41 -7.83
CA ILE A 145 -0.23 -9.06 -7.15
C ILE A 145 -0.39 -9.06 -5.63
N ARG A 146 -1.49 -8.54 -5.09
CA ARG A 146 -1.72 -8.56 -3.64
C ARG A 146 -1.77 -9.98 -3.09
N THR A 147 -2.47 -10.88 -3.76
CA THR A 147 -2.54 -12.30 -3.38
C THR A 147 -1.16 -12.97 -3.47
N ARG A 148 -0.37 -12.69 -4.51
CA ARG A 148 1.00 -13.21 -4.63
C ARG A 148 1.94 -12.68 -3.52
N LEU A 149 1.79 -11.40 -3.18
CA LEU A 149 2.54 -10.78 -2.08
C LEU A 149 2.05 -11.25 -0.70
N ALA A 150 0.80 -11.70 -0.58
CA ALA A 150 0.24 -12.23 0.66
C ALA A 150 0.53 -13.73 0.87
N SER A 151 0.77 -14.49 -0.19
CA SER A 151 1.06 -15.94 -0.10
C SER A 151 2.50 -16.26 0.39
N LEU A 152 3.05 -15.43 1.26
CA LEU A 152 4.38 -15.57 1.83
C LEU A 152 4.46 -16.83 2.72
N ASN A 153 4.87 -17.94 2.12
CA ASN A 153 5.36 -19.07 2.89
C ASN A 153 6.73 -18.71 3.49
N GLU A 154 6.88 -18.84 4.81
CA GLU A 154 8.09 -18.58 5.61
C GLU A 154 9.38 -19.25 5.08
N LYS A 155 9.25 -20.23 4.18
CA LYS A 155 10.37 -21.00 3.61
C LYS A 155 11.42 -20.15 2.86
N SER A 156 11.12 -18.91 2.46
CA SER A 156 12.13 -18.04 1.83
C SER A 156 12.98 -17.18 2.76
N LEU A 157 12.62 -17.04 4.04
CA LEU A 157 13.39 -16.25 5.02
C LEU A 157 14.50 -17.07 5.71
N ASN A 158 14.39 -18.40 5.71
CA ASN A 158 15.35 -19.30 6.37
C ASN A 158 16.49 -19.81 5.47
N LYS A 159 16.61 -19.35 4.22
CA LYS A 159 17.71 -19.78 3.32
C LYS A 159 19.06 -19.06 3.55
N GLY A 160 19.15 -18.15 4.52
CA GLY A 160 20.35 -17.37 4.82
C GLY A 160 21.17 -17.80 6.04
N LYS A 161 20.73 -18.82 6.81
CA LYS A 161 21.48 -19.34 7.97
C LYS A 161 21.81 -20.80 7.76
N GLY A 162 22.92 -21.08 7.06
CA GLY A 162 23.38 -22.46 6.87
C GLY A 162 24.32 -22.66 5.69
N SER A 163 25.40 -21.88 5.59
CA SER A 163 26.64 -22.40 4.99
C SER A 163 27.81 -21.91 5.83
N GLN A 164 28.08 -22.63 6.92
CA GLN A 164 29.46 -22.70 7.41
C GLN A 164 30.27 -23.34 6.29
N CYS A 165 31.18 -22.58 5.67
CA CYS A 165 32.29 -23.19 4.96
C CYS A 165 33.12 -23.94 5.99
N SER A 166 33.09 -25.27 5.92
CA SER A 166 34.19 -26.10 6.36
C SER A 166 35.21 -26.20 5.23
N ASP A 167 36.48 -26.21 5.63
CA ASP A 167 37.67 -26.65 4.88
C ASP A 167 38.34 -25.63 3.93
N CYS A 168 39.36 -24.93 4.45
CA CYS A 168 40.80 -25.23 4.27
C CYS A 168 41.64 -24.23 5.07
#